data_AF-Q8GSX7-F1
#
_entry.id   AF-Q8GSX7-F1
#
_cell.length_a   1.000
_cell.length_b   1.000
_cell.length_c   1.000
_cell.angle_alpha   90.00
_cell.angle_beta   90.00
_cell.angle_gamma   90.00
#
_symmetry.space_group_name_H-M   'P 1'
#
loop_
_entity.id
_entity.type
_entity.pdbx_description
1 polymer ?
#
loop_
_entity_poly.entity_id
_entity_poly.type
_entity_poly.pdbx_seq_one_letter_code
_entity_poly.pdbx_strand_id
1 'polypeptide(L)'
;MANIRTVSSLGEVNGALQEMGINTIDQAHQVQFRLHKQTSLKEATEIKMMIQTGRHGFRLVNPELLDCKFDARVKLEEWYNTMLDACMAQCDHELFSLEASIAELKDLMLSTDDQIPHIGPEVHHRNRGVQQMLYPNPPFPIDPDYEFGTPQQRVPYQAAYTTDAERNDAVSRDKRAQRAVWNTNLRLLEVKKSALEKKKTELERRLKAEFKKVNEQQSDLGVGYANYQSPYQA
;
A
#
# COMPACT_ATOMS: atom_id res chain seq x y z
N MET A 1 40.66 -24.69 -34.10
CA MET A 1 39.35 -24.26 -33.53
C MET A 1 39.56 -22.93 -32.83
N ALA A 2 38.67 -21.96 -33.01
CA ALA A 2 38.77 -20.69 -32.27
C ALA A 2 38.57 -20.95 -30.77
N ASN A 3 39.28 -20.20 -29.91
CA ASN A 3 39.14 -20.35 -28.47
C ASN A 3 37.75 -19.80 -28.04
N ILE A 4 36.96 -20.59 -27.31
CA ILE A 4 35.64 -20.15 -26.82
C ILE A 4 35.78 -19.66 -25.38
N ARG A 5 35.56 -18.37 -25.17
CA ARG A 5 35.54 -17.76 -23.83
C ARG A 5 34.09 -17.57 -23.37
N THR A 6 33.76 -18.11 -22.20
CA THR A 6 32.46 -17.85 -21.57
C THR A 6 32.53 -16.53 -20.81
N VAL A 7 31.57 -15.64 -21.04
CA VAL A 7 31.54 -14.28 -20.50
C VAL A 7 30.14 -13.92 -19.99
N SER A 8 30.08 -13.05 -18.98
CA SER A 8 28.84 -12.60 -18.33
C SER A 8 28.64 -11.09 -18.40
N SER A 9 29.57 -10.34 -18.99
CA SER A 9 29.51 -8.88 -19.12
C SER A 9 30.39 -8.40 -20.28
N LEU A 10 30.19 -7.14 -20.72
CA LEU A 10 31.10 -6.48 -21.66
C LEU A 10 32.50 -6.28 -21.05
N GLY A 11 32.59 -6.13 -19.73
CA GLY A 11 33.88 -6.07 -19.00
C GLY A 11 34.69 -7.36 -19.15
N GLU A 12 34.04 -8.52 -19.04
CA GLU A 12 34.68 -9.83 -19.24
C GLU A 12 35.10 -10.06 -20.70
N VAL A 13 34.32 -9.58 -21.68
CA VAL A 13 34.73 -9.58 -23.10
C VAL A 13 36.03 -8.79 -23.27
N ASN A 14 36.08 -7.55 -22.77
CA ASN A 14 37.27 -6.71 -22.85
C ASN A 14 38.48 -7.33 -22.14
N GLY A 15 38.29 -7.89 -20.95
CA GLY A 15 39.34 -8.59 -20.21
C GLY A 15 39.91 -9.79 -20.99
N ALA A 16 39.05 -10.58 -21.63
CA ALA A 16 39.48 -11.71 -22.45
C ALA A 16 40.26 -11.28 -23.70
N LEU A 17 39.86 -10.18 -24.35
CA LEU A 17 40.60 -9.62 -25.49
C LEU A 17 41.99 -9.13 -25.07
N GLN A 18 42.09 -8.43 -23.94
CA GLN A 18 43.35 -7.97 -23.37
C GLN A 18 44.28 -9.15 -22.99
N GLU A 19 43.75 -10.17 -22.32
CA GLU A 19 44.48 -11.39 -21.94
C GLU A 19 45.07 -12.11 -23.16
N MET A 20 44.33 -12.13 -24.28
CA MET A 20 44.75 -12.77 -25.53
C MET A 20 45.60 -11.87 -26.43
N GLY A 21 45.83 -10.61 -26.06
CA GLY A 21 46.54 -9.63 -26.90
C GLY A 21 45.81 -9.31 -28.21
N ILE A 22 44.48 -9.44 -28.23
CA ILE A 22 43.65 -9.17 -29.40
C ILE A 22 43.26 -7.69 -29.39
N ASN A 23 43.86 -6.91 -30.28
CA ASN A 23 43.70 -5.46 -30.34
C ASN A 23 43.06 -4.98 -31.65
N THR A 24 42.87 -5.87 -32.64
CA THR A 24 42.28 -5.52 -33.95
C THR A 24 41.23 -6.54 -34.37
N ILE A 25 40.30 -6.11 -35.21
CA ILE A 25 39.21 -6.96 -35.72
C ILE A 25 39.71 -8.08 -36.64
N ASP A 26 40.89 -7.92 -37.25
CA ASP A 26 41.52 -8.93 -38.09
C ASP A 26 41.83 -10.22 -37.32
N GLN A 27 41.99 -10.11 -36.00
CA GLN A 27 42.23 -11.21 -35.08
C GLN A 27 40.94 -11.81 -34.50
N ALA A 28 39.75 -11.34 -34.89
CA ALA A 28 38.47 -11.81 -34.35
C ALA A 28 38.23 -13.31 -34.55
N HIS A 29 38.87 -13.92 -35.56
CA HIS A 29 38.79 -15.37 -35.80
C HIS A 29 39.48 -16.21 -34.71
N GLN A 30 40.32 -15.62 -33.87
CA GLN A 30 41.08 -16.31 -32.82
C GLN A 30 40.22 -16.63 -31.59
N VAL A 31 39.15 -15.86 -31.36
CA VAL A 31 38.28 -16.00 -30.18
C VAL A 31 36.80 -15.94 -30.57
N GLN A 32 36.00 -16.75 -29.89
CA GLN A 32 34.55 -16.68 -29.92
C GLN A 32 34.05 -16.56 -28.49
N PHE A 33 32.92 -15.90 -28.31
CA PHE A 33 32.32 -15.68 -27.01
C PHE A 33 31.08 -16.55 -26.83
N ARG A 34 30.88 -17.03 -25.60
CA ARG A 34 29.66 -17.70 -25.16
C ARG A 34 29.09 -16.90 -23.99
N LEU A 35 27.83 -16.49 -24.08
CA LEU A 35 27.15 -15.87 -22.95
C LEU A 35 26.95 -16.90 -21.83
N HIS A 36 27.30 -16.55 -20.60
CA HIS A 36 27.06 -17.40 -19.43
C HIS A 36 25.55 -17.48 -19.13
N LYS A 37 25.05 -18.66 -18.76
CA LYS A 37 23.62 -18.87 -18.48
C LYS A 37 23.10 -17.95 -17.36
N GLN A 38 23.91 -17.74 -16.34
CA GLN A 38 23.58 -16.89 -15.20
C GLN A 38 23.91 -15.41 -15.41
N THR A 39 24.20 -14.97 -16.64
CA THR A 39 24.36 -13.53 -16.91
C THR A 39 23.11 -12.78 -16.45
N SER A 40 23.27 -11.66 -15.75
CA SER A 40 22.13 -10.86 -15.29
C SER A 40 21.35 -10.29 -16.48
N LEU A 41 20.08 -9.96 -16.28
CA LEU A 41 19.25 -9.38 -17.34
C LEU A 41 19.80 -8.02 -17.79
N LYS A 42 20.35 -7.23 -16.86
CA LYS A 42 21.03 -5.96 -17.15
C LYS A 42 22.22 -6.16 -18.09
N GLU A 43 23.18 -7.01 -17.72
CA GLU A 43 24.39 -7.25 -18.52
C GLU A 43 24.05 -7.88 -19.88
N ALA A 44 23.10 -8.80 -19.93
CA ALA A 44 22.62 -9.39 -21.19
C ALA A 44 22.01 -8.30 -22.11
N THR A 45 21.29 -7.34 -21.54
CA THR A 45 20.72 -6.23 -22.32
C THR A 45 21.79 -5.28 -22.84
N GLU A 46 22.79 -4.97 -22.02
CA GLU A 46 23.95 -4.17 -22.44
C GLU A 46 24.73 -4.86 -23.57
N ILE A 47 24.95 -6.17 -23.47
CA ILE A 47 25.54 -6.98 -24.55
C ILE A 47 24.65 -6.97 -25.80
N LYS A 48 23.32 -7.11 -25.65
CA LYS A 48 22.36 -7.11 -26.76
C LYS A 48 22.37 -5.79 -27.54
N MET A 49 22.51 -4.66 -26.86
CA MET A 49 22.61 -3.33 -27.50
C MET A 49 23.88 -3.18 -28.35
N MET A 50 24.94 -3.93 -28.06
CA MET A 50 26.23 -3.85 -28.75
C MET A 50 26.40 -4.89 -29.87
N ILE A 51 25.44 -5.80 -30.04
CA ILE A 51 25.52 -6.87 -31.03
C ILE A 51 24.62 -6.56 -32.23
N GLN A 52 25.19 -6.73 -33.42
CA GLN A 52 24.47 -6.66 -34.68
C GLN A 52 24.81 -7.86 -35.55
N THR A 53 23.88 -8.23 -36.43
CA THR A 53 24.16 -9.21 -37.49
C THR A 53 25.22 -8.63 -38.43
N GLY A 54 26.32 -9.34 -38.63
CA GLY A 54 27.42 -8.85 -39.45
C GLY A 54 28.41 -9.95 -39.85
N ARG A 55 29.28 -9.60 -40.81
CA ARG A 55 30.40 -10.45 -41.25
C ARG A 55 31.72 -10.14 -40.54
N HIS A 56 31.81 -8.96 -39.94
CA HIS A 56 32.98 -8.47 -39.21
C HIS A 56 32.58 -8.30 -37.75
N GLY A 57 33.30 -8.95 -36.83
CA GLY A 57 32.90 -9.01 -35.43
C GLY A 57 33.45 -10.24 -34.72
N PHE A 58 33.40 -10.21 -33.39
CA PHE A 58 33.59 -11.41 -32.58
C PHE A 58 32.29 -12.23 -32.58
N ARG A 59 32.41 -13.54 -32.79
CA ARG A 59 31.23 -14.41 -32.87
C ARG A 59 30.72 -14.74 -31.47
N LEU A 60 29.43 -14.49 -31.22
CA LEU A 60 28.68 -15.08 -30.11
C LEU A 60 28.14 -16.46 -30.53
N VAL A 61 28.48 -17.52 -29.79
CA VAL A 61 28.16 -18.91 -30.18
C VAL A 61 26.78 -19.40 -29.75
N ASN A 62 26.10 -18.65 -28.89
CA ASN A 62 24.77 -18.96 -28.36
C ASN A 62 23.85 -17.72 -28.39
N PRO A 63 23.59 -17.14 -29.58
CA PRO A 63 22.78 -15.92 -29.71
C PRO A 63 21.34 -16.12 -29.20
N GLU A 64 20.77 -17.32 -29.32
CA GLU A 64 19.43 -17.64 -28.80
C GLU A 64 19.30 -17.36 -27.30
N LEU A 65 20.35 -17.65 -26.50
CA LEU A 65 20.33 -17.36 -25.06
C LEU A 65 20.24 -15.85 -24.79
N LEU A 66 20.91 -15.04 -25.61
CA LEU A 66 20.88 -13.59 -25.50
C LEU A 66 19.48 -13.05 -25.84
N ASP A 67 18.83 -13.61 -26.86
CA ASP A 67 17.46 -13.27 -27.23
C ASP A 67 16.49 -13.63 -26.10
N CYS A 68 16.58 -14.85 -25.54
CA CYS A 68 15.74 -15.26 -24.41
C CYS A 68 15.94 -14.36 -23.17
N LYS A 69 17.17 -13.93 -22.86
CA LYS A 69 17.46 -12.99 -21.78
C LYS A 69 16.85 -11.61 -22.03
N PHE A 70 16.95 -11.12 -23.27
CA PHE A 70 16.37 -9.83 -23.64
C PHE A 70 14.84 -9.86 -23.55
N ASP A 71 14.20 -10.89 -24.12
CA ASP A 71 12.75 -11.07 -24.04
C ASP A 71 12.26 -11.20 -22.60
N ALA A 72 12.99 -11.94 -21.75
CA ALA A 72 12.70 -12.06 -20.33
C ALA A 72 12.68 -10.71 -19.63
N ARG A 73 13.67 -9.85 -19.92
CA ARG A 73 13.73 -8.50 -19.37
C ARG A 73 12.53 -7.66 -19.81
N VAL A 74 12.25 -7.63 -21.11
CA VAL A 74 11.13 -6.84 -21.65
C VAL A 74 9.82 -7.26 -20.99
N LYS A 75 9.55 -8.56 -20.87
CA LYS A 75 8.34 -9.07 -20.23
C LYS A 75 8.28 -8.80 -18.73
N LEU A 76 9.40 -8.92 -18.03
CA LEU A 76 9.49 -8.57 -16.61
C LEU A 76 9.23 -7.07 -16.38
N GLU A 77 9.72 -6.21 -17.27
CA GLU A 77 9.53 -4.76 -17.21
C GLU A 77 8.06 -4.36 -17.49
N GLU A 78 7.43 -4.92 -18.52
CA GLU A 78 5.99 -4.77 -18.79
C GLU A 78 5.15 -5.21 -17.57
N TRP A 79 5.46 -6.37 -17.00
CA TRP A 79 4.76 -6.90 -15.83
C TRP A 79 4.93 -6.00 -14.60
N TYR A 80 6.16 -5.62 -14.30
CA TYR A 80 6.49 -4.76 -13.17
C TYR A 80 5.77 -3.41 -13.23
N ASN A 81 5.79 -2.75 -14.39
CA ASN A 81 5.12 -1.46 -14.57
C ASN A 81 3.61 -1.59 -14.38
N THR A 82 3.00 -2.63 -14.98
CA THR A 82 1.56 -2.90 -14.81
C THR A 82 1.18 -3.15 -13.35
N MET A 83 1.96 -3.98 -12.64
CA MET A 83 1.73 -4.26 -11.22
C MET A 83 1.91 -3.00 -10.36
N LEU A 84 2.97 -2.22 -10.61
CA LEU A 84 3.24 -1.00 -9.86
C LEU A 84 2.09 0.00 -10.04
N ASP A 85 1.65 0.24 -11.28
CA ASP A 85 0.56 1.15 -11.58
C ASP A 85 -0.75 0.72 -10.89
N ALA A 86 -1.08 -0.57 -10.93
CA ALA A 86 -2.24 -1.11 -10.23
C ALA A 86 -2.17 -0.91 -8.71
N CYS A 87 -1.01 -1.18 -8.11
CA CYS A 87 -0.78 -0.94 -6.67
C CYS A 87 -0.88 0.55 -6.31
N MET A 88 -0.34 1.44 -7.14
CA MET A 88 -0.40 2.89 -6.91
C MET A 88 -1.83 3.41 -7.05
N ALA A 89 -2.56 2.96 -8.07
CA ALA A 89 -3.97 3.30 -8.27
C ALA A 89 -4.85 2.85 -7.09
N GLN A 90 -4.62 1.66 -6.54
CA GLN A 90 -5.33 1.21 -5.34
C GLN A 90 -5.03 2.10 -4.14
N CYS A 91 -3.76 2.44 -3.90
CA CYS A 91 -3.37 3.35 -2.82
C CYS A 91 -4.01 4.73 -2.99
N ASP A 92 -4.04 5.25 -4.21
CA ASP A 92 -4.64 6.54 -4.54
C ASP A 92 -6.15 6.54 -4.37
N HIS A 93 -6.83 5.45 -4.74
CA HIS A 93 -8.26 5.30 -4.50
C HIS A 93 -8.60 5.32 -3.00
N GLU A 94 -7.86 4.56 -2.19
CA GLU A 94 -8.05 4.55 -0.73
C GLU A 94 -7.74 5.90 -0.10
N LEU A 95 -6.68 6.59 -0.54
CA LEU A 95 -6.34 7.93 -0.07
C LEU A 95 -7.41 8.95 -0.44
N PHE A 96 -7.88 8.95 -1.69
CA PHE A 96 -8.92 9.86 -2.17
C PHE A 96 -10.21 9.72 -1.35
N SER A 97 -10.63 8.47 -1.08
CA SER A 97 -11.80 8.20 -0.23
C SER A 97 -11.63 8.77 1.18
N LEU A 98 -10.44 8.60 1.79
CA LEU A 98 -10.16 9.14 3.11
C LEU A 98 -10.12 10.67 3.12
N GLU A 99 -9.55 11.29 2.09
CA GLU A 99 -9.49 12.75 1.96
C GLU A 99 -10.88 13.36 1.84
N ALA A 100 -11.79 12.72 1.09
CA ALA A 100 -13.19 13.13 1.01
C ALA A 100 -13.88 13.09 2.38
N SER A 101 -13.73 11.98 3.13
CA SER A 101 -14.32 11.88 4.48
C SER A 101 -13.70 12.86 5.48
N ILE A 102 -12.40 13.12 5.38
CA ILE A 102 -11.73 14.14 6.21
C ILE A 102 -12.26 15.54 5.88
N ALA A 103 -12.45 15.86 4.60
CA ALA A 103 -13.00 17.14 4.17
C ALA A 103 -14.44 17.35 4.68
N GLU A 104 -15.28 16.32 4.57
CA GLU A 104 -16.65 16.32 5.09
C GLU A 104 -16.69 16.56 6.61
N LEU A 105 -15.86 15.85 7.38
CA LEU A 105 -15.80 16.06 8.84
C LEU A 105 -15.30 17.46 9.20
N LYS A 106 -14.35 18.02 8.44
CA LYS A 106 -13.89 19.39 8.64
C LYS A 106 -14.99 20.40 8.38
N ASP A 107 -15.80 20.19 7.35
CA ASP A 107 -16.98 21.03 7.06
C ASP A 107 -18.03 20.94 8.17
N LEU A 108 -18.35 19.72 8.64
CA LEU A 108 -19.25 19.50 9.78
C LEU A 108 -18.74 20.17 11.06
N MET A 109 -17.43 20.20 11.28
CA MET A 109 -16.84 20.91 12.42
C MET A 109 -17.02 22.42 12.35
N LEU A 110 -17.18 22.99 11.17
CA LEU A 110 -17.46 24.42 10.95
C LEU A 110 -18.94 24.76 11.04
N SER A 111 -19.82 23.75 11.02
CA SER A 111 -21.26 23.97 11.11
C SER A 111 -21.65 24.72 12.38
N THR A 112 -22.63 25.61 12.29
CA THR A 112 -23.23 26.30 13.43
C THR A 112 -24.12 25.34 14.24
N ASP A 113 -24.44 25.72 15.47
CA ASP A 113 -25.21 24.85 16.38
C ASP A 113 -26.64 24.56 15.87
N ASP A 114 -27.22 25.40 15.02
CA ASP A 114 -28.51 25.19 14.34
C ASP A 114 -28.42 24.20 13.17
N GLN A 115 -27.23 23.99 12.61
CA GLN A 115 -26.98 23.04 11.52
C GLN A 115 -26.68 21.62 12.03
N ILE A 116 -26.38 21.45 13.33
CA ILE A 116 -26.15 20.14 13.92
C ILE A 116 -27.50 19.40 14.03
N PRO A 117 -27.65 18.20 13.42
CA PRO A 117 -28.89 17.45 13.50
C PRO A 117 -29.21 17.07 14.96
N HIS A 118 -30.49 17.10 15.33
CA HIS A 118 -30.93 16.59 16.62
C HIS A 118 -30.76 15.07 16.66
N ILE A 119 -30.00 14.57 17.64
CA ILE A 119 -29.76 13.14 17.85
C ILE A 119 -30.29 12.73 19.23
N GLY A 120 -31.22 11.79 19.23
CA GLY A 120 -31.81 11.19 20.43
C GLY A 120 -33.30 11.53 20.62
N PRO A 121 -33.88 11.15 21.78
CA PRO A 121 -35.28 11.43 22.09
C PRO A 121 -35.61 12.93 22.07
N GLU A 122 -36.88 13.25 21.86
CA GLU A 122 -37.40 14.61 21.94
C GLU A 122 -37.08 15.25 23.30
N VAL A 123 -36.74 16.54 23.28
CA VAL A 123 -36.25 17.29 24.45
C VAL A 123 -37.24 17.22 25.63
N HIS A 124 -38.54 17.24 25.36
CA HIS A 124 -39.60 17.16 26.37
C HIS A 124 -39.73 15.79 27.05
N HIS A 125 -39.12 14.75 26.47
CA HIS A 125 -39.07 13.40 27.02
C HIS A 125 -37.74 13.08 27.70
N ARG A 126 -36.73 13.95 27.58
CA ARG A 126 -35.42 13.78 28.22
C ARG A 126 -35.55 13.86 29.74
N ASN A 127 -34.66 13.16 30.46
CA ASN A 127 -34.61 13.08 31.94
C ASN A 127 -35.75 12.30 32.60
N ARG A 128 -36.82 11.98 31.86
CA ARG A 128 -37.92 11.17 32.35
C ARG A 128 -37.49 9.70 32.48
N GLY A 129 -37.85 9.06 33.59
CA GLY A 129 -37.57 7.63 33.80
C GLY A 129 -37.72 7.22 35.26
N VAL A 130 -37.32 6.00 35.58
CA VAL A 130 -37.16 5.59 36.98
C VAL A 130 -35.98 6.38 37.55
N GLN A 131 -36.18 7.08 38.67
CA GLN A 131 -35.09 7.81 39.31
C GLN A 131 -34.01 6.82 39.75
N GLN A 132 -32.74 7.12 39.41
CA GLN A 132 -31.60 6.30 39.79
C GLN A 132 -31.00 6.83 41.10
N MET A 133 -30.72 5.93 42.03
CA MET A 133 -30.19 6.25 43.36
C MET A 133 -28.88 5.50 43.59
N LEU A 134 -27.86 6.20 44.08
CA LEU A 134 -26.58 5.59 44.48
C LEU A 134 -26.68 5.16 45.95
N TYR A 135 -26.43 3.88 46.22
CA TYR A 135 -26.44 3.32 47.57
C TYR A 135 -25.00 2.96 47.97
N PRO A 136 -24.38 3.67 48.94
CA PRO A 136 -23.02 3.37 49.39
C PRO A 136 -22.85 1.96 49.94
N ASN A 137 -23.91 1.41 50.55
CA ASN A 137 -24.00 0.02 51.01
C ASN A 137 -25.34 -0.53 50.49
N PRO A 138 -25.37 -1.17 49.31
CA PRO A 138 -26.62 -1.58 48.68
C PRO A 138 -27.33 -2.66 49.52
N PRO A 139 -28.55 -2.43 50.02
CA PRO A 139 -29.29 -3.40 50.81
C PRO A 139 -30.04 -4.44 49.95
N PHE A 140 -29.71 -4.54 48.65
CA PHE A 140 -30.44 -5.36 47.68
C PHE A 140 -29.74 -6.70 47.43
N PRO A 141 -30.48 -7.74 47.03
CA PRO A 141 -29.88 -8.98 46.52
C PRO A 141 -29.11 -8.71 45.21
N ILE A 142 -28.32 -9.70 44.78
CA ILE A 142 -27.48 -9.64 43.55
C ILE A 142 -28.31 -9.29 42.30
N ASP A 143 -29.58 -9.73 42.26
CA ASP A 143 -30.53 -9.45 41.19
C ASP A 143 -31.71 -8.62 41.75
N PRO A 144 -31.53 -7.30 41.93
CA PRO A 144 -32.59 -6.46 42.46
C PRO A 144 -33.74 -6.31 41.46
N ASP A 145 -34.98 -6.44 41.94
CA ASP A 145 -36.15 -6.00 41.19
C ASP A 145 -36.14 -4.46 41.08
N TYR A 146 -36.50 -3.91 39.92
CA TYR A 146 -36.68 -2.48 39.72
C TYR A 146 -37.74 -1.90 40.67
N GLU A 147 -38.68 -2.73 41.14
CA GLU A 147 -39.71 -2.36 42.11
C GLU A 147 -39.35 -2.72 43.57
N PHE A 148 -38.06 -2.71 43.93
CA PHE A 148 -37.62 -3.02 45.31
C PHE A 148 -38.27 -2.11 46.36
N GLY A 149 -38.90 -2.73 47.37
CA GLY A 149 -39.57 -2.07 48.50
C GLY A 149 -41.11 -2.07 48.40
N THR A 150 -41.77 -1.64 49.48
CA THR A 150 -43.23 -1.39 49.45
C THR A 150 -43.57 -0.23 48.51
N PRO A 151 -44.82 -0.06 48.03
CA PRO A 151 -45.19 1.08 47.19
C PRO A 151 -44.80 2.45 47.75
N GLN A 152 -44.75 2.60 49.08
CA GLN A 152 -44.29 3.81 49.78
C GLN A 152 -42.76 3.96 49.81
N GLN A 153 -42.02 2.87 49.60
CA GLN A 153 -40.56 2.81 49.52
C GLN A 153 -40.02 2.86 48.09
N ARG A 154 -40.88 2.63 47.08
CA ARG A 154 -40.49 2.66 45.67
C ARG A 154 -39.96 4.03 45.29
N VAL A 155 -38.89 4.04 44.51
CA VAL A 155 -38.30 5.28 44.02
C VAL A 155 -39.28 5.92 43.01
N PRO A 156 -39.67 7.19 43.18
CA PRO A 156 -40.60 7.83 42.26
C PRO A 156 -40.01 7.93 40.85
N TYR A 157 -40.89 8.07 39.86
CA TYR A 157 -40.45 8.41 38.50
C TYR A 157 -39.83 9.83 38.50
N GLN A 158 -38.64 9.93 37.93
CA GLN A 158 -37.99 11.18 37.60
C GLN A 158 -38.80 11.90 36.53
N ALA A 159 -39.15 13.16 36.79
CA ALA A 159 -39.81 14.01 35.82
C ALA A 159 -38.85 14.39 34.68
N ALA A 160 -39.42 14.71 33.52
CA ALA A 160 -38.67 15.37 32.45
C ALA A 160 -38.10 16.72 32.93
N TYR A 161 -37.18 17.30 32.16
CA TYR A 161 -36.69 18.66 32.44
C TYR A 161 -37.86 19.65 32.52
N THR A 162 -37.92 20.41 33.62
CA THR A 162 -39.07 21.25 33.95
C THR A 162 -38.86 22.69 33.48
N THR A 163 -37.60 23.14 33.43
CA THR A 163 -37.25 24.50 33.03
C THR A 163 -36.73 24.56 31.60
N ASP A 164 -36.90 25.72 30.94
CA ASP A 164 -36.25 25.96 29.65
C ASP A 164 -34.72 25.92 29.77
N ALA A 165 -34.16 26.34 30.91
CA ALA A 165 -32.71 26.31 31.15
C ALA A 165 -32.14 24.88 31.11
N GLU A 166 -32.79 23.93 31.79
CA GLU A 166 -32.39 22.52 31.76
C GLU A 166 -32.52 21.91 30.35
N ARG A 167 -33.62 22.23 29.65
CA ARG A 167 -33.84 21.77 28.27
C ARG A 167 -32.79 22.32 27.31
N ASN A 168 -32.47 23.60 27.42
CA ASN A 168 -31.44 24.25 26.60
C ASN A 168 -30.04 23.70 26.91
N ASP A 169 -29.68 23.49 28.18
CA ASP A 169 -28.40 22.84 28.53
C ASP A 169 -28.34 21.41 27.96
N ALA A 170 -29.43 20.64 28.04
CA ALA A 170 -29.49 19.31 27.45
C ALA A 170 -29.21 19.33 25.94
N VAL A 171 -29.88 20.22 25.20
CA VAL A 171 -29.65 20.40 23.75
C VAL A 171 -28.21 20.85 23.47
N SER A 172 -27.67 21.79 24.25
CA SER A 172 -26.29 22.24 24.09
C SER A 172 -25.28 21.12 24.39
N ARG A 173 -25.54 20.24 25.37
CA ARG A 173 -24.72 19.05 25.65
C ARG A 173 -24.72 18.08 24.48
N ASP A 174 -25.88 17.81 23.88
CA ASP A 174 -26.00 16.92 22.72
C ASP A 174 -25.14 17.44 21.55
N LYS A 175 -25.19 18.76 21.29
CA LYS A 175 -24.36 19.42 20.27
C LYS A 175 -22.86 19.31 20.57
N ARG A 176 -22.46 19.56 21.83
CA ARG A 176 -21.06 19.38 22.27
C ARG A 176 -20.61 17.93 22.10
N ALA A 177 -21.45 16.97 22.43
CA ALA A 177 -21.17 15.55 22.28
C ALA A 177 -21.00 15.17 20.79
N GLN A 178 -21.88 15.66 19.92
CA GLN A 178 -21.79 15.42 18.48
C GLN A 178 -20.49 15.96 17.89
N ARG A 179 -20.10 17.19 18.25
CA ARG A 179 -18.80 17.76 17.86
C ARG A 179 -17.62 16.93 18.39
N ALA A 180 -17.72 16.39 19.60
CA ALA A 180 -16.68 15.53 20.16
C ALA A 180 -16.53 14.21 19.38
N VAL A 181 -17.63 13.62 18.90
CA VAL A 181 -17.61 12.45 18.01
C VAL A 181 -16.94 12.79 16.67
N TRP A 182 -17.34 13.89 16.02
CA TRP A 182 -16.72 14.33 14.76
C TRP A 182 -15.22 14.57 14.91
N ASN A 183 -14.79 15.27 15.96
CA ASN A 183 -13.38 15.51 16.24
C ASN A 183 -12.60 14.20 16.49
N THR A 184 -13.21 13.23 17.18
CA THR A 184 -12.59 11.91 17.40
C THR A 184 -12.43 11.17 16.08
N ASN A 185 -13.48 11.12 15.25
CA ASN A 185 -13.42 10.50 13.94
C ASN A 185 -12.40 11.18 13.02
N LEU A 186 -12.34 12.51 13.04
CA LEU A 186 -11.37 13.27 12.26
C LEU A 186 -9.93 12.86 12.62
N ARG A 187 -9.60 12.82 13.92
CA ARG A 187 -8.28 12.39 14.39
C ARG A 187 -7.94 10.97 13.96
N LEU A 188 -8.91 10.03 14.05
CA LEU A 188 -8.71 8.65 13.62
C LEU A 188 -8.46 8.56 12.10
N LEU A 189 -9.21 9.31 11.29
CA LEU A 189 -9.02 9.35 9.84
C LEU A 189 -7.69 10.01 9.44
N GLU A 190 -7.28 11.08 10.13
CA GLU A 190 -5.97 11.72 9.90
C GLU A 190 -4.81 10.78 10.21
N VAL A 191 -4.90 10.00 11.30
CA VAL A 191 -3.93 8.93 11.61
C VAL A 191 -3.92 7.87 10.51
N LYS A 192 -5.10 7.41 10.06
CA LYS A 192 -5.22 6.42 8.98
C LYS A 192 -4.61 6.94 7.66
N LYS A 193 -4.88 8.20 7.29
CA LYS A 193 -4.31 8.87 6.11
C LYS A 193 -2.78 8.88 6.19
N SER A 194 -2.20 9.37 7.29
CA SER A 194 -0.75 9.43 7.45
C SER A 194 -0.09 8.04 7.38
N ALA A 195 -0.74 7.01 7.94
CA ALA A 195 -0.25 5.64 7.86
C ALA A 195 -0.29 5.10 6.41
N LEU A 196 -1.34 5.41 5.64
CA LEU A 196 -1.49 4.98 4.26
C LEU A 196 -0.51 5.68 3.32
N GLU A 197 -0.29 6.98 3.48
CA GLU A 197 0.72 7.75 2.72
C GLU A 197 2.12 7.14 2.90
N LYS A 198 2.51 6.84 4.14
CA LYS A 198 3.79 6.16 4.44
C LYS A 198 3.88 4.79 3.79
N LYS A 199 2.80 4.01 3.84
CA LYS A 199 2.73 2.68 3.21
C LYS A 199 2.86 2.77 1.68
N LYS A 200 2.22 3.76 1.04
CA LYS A 200 2.32 3.99 -0.42
C LYS A 200 3.78 4.22 -0.82
N THR A 201 4.46 5.17 -0.18
CA THR A 201 5.87 5.48 -0.46
C THR A 201 6.78 4.27 -0.21
N GLU A 202 6.56 3.55 0.89
CA GLU A 202 7.36 2.37 1.23
C GLU A 202 7.15 1.22 0.24
N LEU A 203 5.90 1.00 -0.21
CA LEU A 203 5.56 0.01 -1.22
C LEU A 203 6.27 0.30 -2.54
N GLU A 204 6.15 1.51 -3.07
CA GLU A 204 6.81 1.95 -4.30
C GLU A 204 8.33 1.75 -4.22
N ARG A 205 8.94 2.19 -3.11
CA ARG A 205 10.38 2.07 -2.88
C ARG A 205 10.83 0.60 -2.86
N ARG A 206 10.11 -0.27 -2.17
CA ARG A 206 10.44 -1.71 -2.06
C ARG A 206 10.28 -2.43 -3.38
N LEU A 207 9.21 -2.15 -4.12
CA LEU A 207 8.98 -2.74 -5.45
C LEU A 207 10.09 -2.32 -6.43
N LYS A 208 10.45 -1.03 -6.47
CA LYS A 208 11.57 -0.53 -7.28
C LYS A 208 12.90 -1.21 -6.92
N ALA A 209 13.18 -1.37 -5.62
CA ALA A 209 14.40 -2.01 -5.16
C ALA A 209 14.46 -3.48 -5.56
N GLU A 210 13.35 -4.23 -5.42
CA GLU A 210 13.32 -5.64 -5.79
C GLU A 210 13.42 -5.82 -7.32
N PHE A 211 12.74 -4.99 -8.12
CA PHE A 211 12.87 -5.02 -9.57
C PHE A 211 14.30 -4.73 -10.03
N LYS A 212 14.96 -3.73 -9.43
CA LYS A 212 16.39 -3.46 -9.71
C LYS A 212 17.26 -4.66 -9.39
N LYS A 213 17.05 -5.27 -8.21
CA LYS A 213 17.78 -6.45 -7.77
C LYS A 213 17.61 -7.63 -8.72
N VAL A 214 16.38 -7.94 -9.16
CA VAL A 214 16.12 -9.02 -10.12
C VAL A 214 16.83 -8.77 -11.45
N ASN A 215 16.89 -7.52 -11.91
CA ASN A 215 17.60 -7.18 -13.16
C ASN A 215 19.13 -7.31 -13.05
N GLU A 216 19.70 -6.98 -11.88
CA GLU A 216 21.16 -6.92 -11.67
C GLU A 216 21.76 -8.25 -11.20
N GLN A 217 20.96 -9.12 -10.57
CA GLN A 217 21.43 -10.39 -10.06
C GLN A 217 21.67 -11.43 -11.18
N GLN A 218 22.72 -12.22 -11.00
CA GLN A 218 22.94 -13.43 -11.77
C GLN A 218 21.80 -14.42 -11.49
N SER A 219 21.16 -14.93 -12.56
CA SER A 219 19.98 -15.78 -12.43
C SER A 219 19.73 -16.62 -13.68
N ASP A 220 18.89 -17.65 -13.54
CA ASP A 220 18.42 -18.46 -14.66
C ASP A 220 17.22 -17.85 -15.41
N LEU A 221 16.76 -16.65 -15.03
CA LEU A 221 15.73 -15.92 -15.78
C LEU A 221 16.21 -15.68 -17.21
N GLY A 222 15.41 -16.06 -18.19
CA GLY A 222 15.77 -15.96 -19.61
C GLY A 222 16.80 -16.97 -20.10
N VAL A 223 17.07 -18.06 -19.36
CA VAL A 223 17.94 -19.16 -19.87
C VAL A 223 17.29 -19.98 -20.99
N GLY A 224 15.98 -19.84 -21.17
CA GLY A 224 15.22 -20.39 -22.28
C GLY A 224 13.83 -19.77 -22.36
N TYR A 225 12.95 -20.40 -23.12
CA TYR A 225 11.55 -19.98 -23.27
C TYR A 225 10.77 -20.22 -21.97
N ALA A 226 10.11 -19.19 -21.46
CA ALA A 226 9.27 -19.25 -20.26
C ALA A 226 7.95 -18.50 -20.50
N ASN A 227 6.92 -18.90 -19.75
CA ASN A 227 5.66 -18.19 -19.72
C ASN A 227 5.75 -17.02 -18.72
N TYR A 228 5.80 -15.80 -19.24
CA TYR A 228 5.86 -14.57 -18.45
C TYR A 228 4.45 -13.99 -18.15
N GLN A 229 3.42 -14.83 -18.10
CA GLN A 229 2.07 -14.40 -17.72
C GLN A 229 2.07 -13.75 -16.33
N SER A 230 1.54 -12.53 -16.28
CA SER A 230 1.36 -11.78 -15.04
C SER A 230 0.22 -12.38 -14.21
N PRO A 231 0.39 -12.61 -12.89
CA PRO A 231 -0.73 -12.94 -12.01
C PRO A 231 -1.71 -11.77 -11.81
N TYR A 232 -1.35 -10.56 -12.24
CA TYR A 232 -2.20 -9.36 -12.13
C TYR A 232 -3.03 -9.08 -13.40
N GLN A 233 -3.07 -10.02 -14.34
CA GLN A 233 -4.02 -10.00 -15.45
C GLN A 233 -5.16 -10.99 -15.13
N ALA A 234 -6.27 -10.44 -14.62
CA ALA A 234 -7.60 -11.05 -14.63
C ALA A 234 -8.52 -10.14 -15.45
#